data_AF-A0A7Y7ICS8-F1
#
_entry.id   AF-A0A7Y7ICS8-F1
#
_cell.length_a   1.000
_cell.length_b   1.000
_cell.length_c   1.000
_cell.angle_alpha   90.00
_cell.angle_beta   90.00
_cell.angle_gamma   90.00
#
_symmetry.space_group_name_H-M   'P 1'
#
loop_
_entity.id
_entity.type
_entity.pdbx_description
1 polymer ?
#
loop_
_entity_poly.entity_id
_entity_poly.type
_entity_poly.pdbx_seq_one_letter_code
_entity_poly.pdbx_strand_id
1 'polypeptide(L)'
;MSKTYLLIDLQNRHPAPEDVASWMGSNGEAWIFYGEHEIGLLAPYMELGDRVSLVDISRPGKNSLDFHLVLYLGYLVGRHEPGARFVIVAADGDYDPAIVHARSKGRRVERVEDLGPAPAEARSLPARQTPSLPPKIAADRLAAASIRLAARNKKSKSVDQIYLEILKDFAEAGKPKTLTSLEKRIQWRFGPDPTPEKVAGVMAALVRGGAIKIAEGAVEYRELGAERQV
;
A
#
# COMPACT_ATOMS: atom_id res chain seq x y z
N MET A 1 30.29 13.56 -6.82
CA MET A 1 28.83 13.76 -6.95
C MET A 1 28.16 12.42 -6.77
N SER A 2 27.23 12.27 -5.83
CA SER A 2 26.46 11.03 -5.66
C SER A 2 25.43 10.90 -6.77
N LYS A 3 25.26 9.69 -7.31
CA LYS A 3 24.26 9.41 -8.35
C LYS A 3 22.89 9.17 -7.73
N THR A 4 21.84 9.74 -8.34
CA THR A 4 20.45 9.50 -7.96
C THR A 4 19.80 8.54 -8.96
N TYR A 5 19.22 7.46 -8.46
CA TYR A 5 18.38 6.55 -9.20
C TYR A 5 16.93 6.78 -8.82
N LEU A 6 16.11 7.21 -9.77
CA LEU A 6 14.66 7.29 -9.61
C LEU A 6 14.03 5.99 -10.09
N LEU A 7 13.13 5.42 -9.31
CA LEU A 7 12.28 4.29 -9.69
C LEU A 7 10.84 4.77 -9.61
N ILE A 8 10.17 4.88 -10.75
CA ILE A 8 8.86 5.54 -10.87
C ILE A 8 7.81 4.49 -11.19
N ASP A 9 6.86 4.33 -10.26
CA ASP A 9 5.63 3.60 -10.50
C ASP A 9 4.69 4.50 -11.31
N LEU A 10 4.70 4.31 -12.64
CA LEU A 10 3.88 5.09 -13.54
C LEU A 10 2.40 4.69 -13.50
N GLN A 11 2.02 3.55 -12.91
CA GLN A 11 0.62 3.14 -12.79
C GLN A 11 -0.12 3.96 -11.74
N ASN A 12 0.58 4.34 -10.67
CA ASN A 12 0.00 5.10 -9.57
C ASN A 12 0.38 6.58 -9.57
N ARG A 13 1.53 6.95 -10.16
CA ARG A 13 2.05 8.33 -10.12
C ARG A 13 2.57 8.79 -11.48
N HIS A 14 2.26 10.02 -11.85
CA HIS A 14 2.66 10.62 -13.12
C HIS A 14 3.40 11.94 -12.89
N PRO A 15 4.64 11.91 -12.36
CA PRO A 15 5.40 13.13 -12.11
C PRO A 15 5.72 13.87 -13.40
N ALA A 16 5.85 15.20 -13.34
CA ALA A 16 6.23 15.96 -14.52
C ALA A 16 7.66 15.54 -14.97
N PRO A 17 7.93 15.38 -16.29
CA PRO A 17 9.26 15.03 -16.78
C PRO A 17 10.35 16.03 -16.35
N GLU A 18 9.97 17.30 -16.16
CA GLU A 18 10.84 18.36 -15.66
C GLU A 18 11.31 18.09 -14.22
N ASP A 19 10.40 17.63 -13.35
CA ASP A 19 10.74 17.25 -11.97
C ASP A 19 11.62 15.99 -11.96
N VAL A 20 11.32 15.01 -12.82
CA VAL A 20 12.17 13.82 -13.00
C VAL A 20 13.59 14.23 -13.42
N ALA A 21 13.72 15.13 -14.40
CA ALA A 21 15.00 15.66 -14.84
C ALA A 21 15.75 16.40 -13.72
N SER A 22 15.03 17.23 -12.96
CA SER A 22 15.56 18.00 -11.84
C SER A 22 16.14 17.08 -10.75
N TRP A 23 15.40 16.03 -10.37
CA TRP A 23 15.84 15.06 -9.36
C TRP A 23 16.97 14.13 -9.84
N MET A 24 17.00 13.78 -11.13
CA MET A 24 18.15 13.08 -11.72
C MET A 24 19.42 13.95 -11.67
N GLY A 25 19.27 15.27 -11.80
CA GLY A 25 20.40 16.19 -11.90
C GLY A 25 21.30 15.88 -13.10
N SER A 26 22.59 16.12 -12.96
CA SER A 26 23.55 15.92 -14.06
C SER A 26 23.91 14.45 -14.33
N ASN A 27 23.89 13.60 -13.30
CA ASN A 27 24.46 12.25 -13.39
C ASN A 27 23.50 11.12 -12.98
N GLY A 28 22.25 11.45 -12.64
CA GLY A 28 21.22 10.49 -12.25
C GLY A 28 20.59 9.76 -13.43
N GLU A 29 19.81 8.74 -13.09
CA GLU A 29 19.02 7.93 -14.02
C GLU A 29 17.61 7.74 -13.46
N ALA A 30 16.63 7.59 -14.34
CA ALA A 30 15.27 7.22 -13.98
C ALA A 30 14.88 5.90 -14.63
N TRP A 31 14.18 5.07 -13.88
CA TRP A 31 13.63 3.79 -14.27
C TRP A 31 12.12 3.87 -14.13
N ILE A 32 11.41 3.88 -15.25
CA ILE A 32 9.97 4.13 -15.30
C ILE A 32 9.27 2.82 -15.58
N PHE A 33 8.51 2.34 -14.60
CA PHE A 33 7.76 1.09 -14.68
C PHE A 33 6.35 1.40 -15.16
N TYR A 34 5.94 0.79 -16.27
CA TYR A 34 4.68 1.10 -16.92
C TYR A 34 3.97 -0.18 -17.37
N GLY A 35 2.64 -0.20 -17.26
CA GLY A 35 1.79 -1.22 -17.85
C GLY A 35 1.19 -0.77 -19.18
N GLU A 36 0.30 -1.61 -19.71
CA GLU A 36 -0.36 -1.38 -21.00
C GLU A 36 -1.12 -0.04 -21.05
N HIS A 37 -1.68 0.39 -19.92
CA HIS A 37 -2.50 1.60 -19.83
C HIS A 37 -1.67 2.89 -19.87
N GLU A 38 -0.39 2.82 -19.50
CA GLU A 38 0.50 3.97 -19.38
C GLU A 38 1.37 4.20 -20.62
N ILE A 39 1.28 3.33 -21.65
CA ILE A 39 2.06 3.46 -22.89
C ILE A 39 1.89 4.85 -23.52
N GLY A 40 0.68 5.41 -23.48
CA GLY A 40 0.38 6.74 -24.00
C GLY A 40 1.05 7.89 -23.25
N LEU A 41 1.63 7.64 -22.07
CA LEU A 41 2.27 8.65 -21.23
C LEU A 41 3.80 8.66 -21.38
N LEU A 42 4.39 7.76 -22.17
CA LEU A 42 5.84 7.56 -22.19
C LEU A 42 6.61 8.60 -23.00
N ALA A 43 5.99 9.20 -24.02
CA ALA A 43 6.68 10.08 -24.97
C ALA A 43 7.46 11.23 -24.29
N PRO A 44 6.89 11.98 -23.33
CA PRO A 44 7.62 13.06 -22.65
C PRO A 44 8.82 12.56 -21.82
N TYR A 45 8.78 11.34 -21.31
CA TYR A 45 9.91 10.77 -20.57
C TYR A 45 11.01 10.26 -21.49
N MET A 46 10.68 9.86 -22.73
CA MET A 46 11.67 9.48 -23.74
C MET A 46 12.52 10.68 -24.19
N GLU A 47 11.95 11.88 -24.18
CA GLU A 47 12.66 13.13 -24.51
C GLU A 47 13.79 13.47 -23.51
N LEU A 48 13.76 12.87 -22.31
CA LEU A 48 14.84 13.00 -21.31
C LEU A 48 16.12 12.22 -21.70
N GLY A 49 16.05 11.40 -22.76
CA GLY A 49 17.18 10.72 -23.38
C GLY A 49 17.66 9.46 -22.66
N ASP A 50 18.90 9.06 -22.93
CA ASP A 50 19.50 7.77 -22.52
C ASP A 50 19.59 7.54 -21.00
N ARG A 51 19.26 8.54 -20.19
CA ARG A 51 19.22 8.45 -18.72
C ARG A 51 17.88 7.92 -18.20
N VAL A 52 16.90 7.73 -19.09
CA VAL A 52 15.61 7.13 -18.77
C VAL A 52 15.54 5.73 -19.34
N SER A 53 15.31 4.76 -18.46
CA SER A 53 15.01 3.37 -18.81
C SER A 53 13.52 3.13 -18.64
N LEU A 54 12.86 2.74 -19.73
CA LEU A 54 11.44 2.35 -19.71
C LEU A 54 11.37 0.84 -19.47
N VAL A 55 10.66 0.44 -18.41
CA VAL A 55 10.51 -0.96 -18.01
C VAL A 55 9.05 -1.39 -18.20
N ASP A 56 8.82 -2.19 -19.23
CA ASP A 56 7.53 -2.80 -19.51
C ASP A 56 7.21 -3.89 -18.48
N ILE A 57 6.12 -3.72 -17.75
CA ILE A 57 5.60 -4.70 -16.78
C ILE A 57 4.22 -5.26 -17.18
N SER A 58 3.81 -5.09 -18.44
CA SER A 58 2.45 -5.40 -18.96
C SER A 58 2.07 -6.88 -18.90
N ARG A 59 2.95 -7.75 -18.41
CA ARG A 59 2.58 -9.15 -18.16
C ARG A 59 1.59 -9.23 -17.00
N PRO A 60 0.43 -9.87 -17.18
CA PRO A 60 -0.60 -9.93 -16.16
C PRO A 60 -0.11 -10.72 -14.94
N GLY A 61 -0.22 -10.10 -13.78
CA GLY A 61 0.15 -10.71 -12.50
C GLY A 61 -0.25 -9.79 -11.35
N LYS A 62 -0.86 -10.37 -10.30
CA LYS A 62 -1.15 -9.61 -9.08
C LYS A 62 0.17 -9.09 -8.50
N ASN A 63 0.26 -7.79 -8.24
CA ASN A 63 1.44 -7.11 -7.72
C ASN A 63 2.68 -7.22 -8.65
N SER A 64 2.47 -7.40 -9.96
CA SER A 64 3.57 -7.51 -10.93
C SER A 64 4.51 -6.29 -10.86
N LEU A 65 3.95 -5.08 -10.79
CA LEU A 65 4.73 -3.85 -10.67
C LEU A 65 5.66 -3.89 -9.46
N ASP A 66 5.14 -4.25 -8.30
CA ASP A 66 5.89 -4.18 -7.05
C ASP A 66 7.10 -5.12 -7.07
N PHE A 67 6.90 -6.33 -7.59
CA PHE A 67 7.99 -7.29 -7.77
C PHE A 67 9.04 -6.81 -8.77
N HIS A 68 8.63 -6.22 -9.90
CA HIS A 68 9.59 -5.66 -10.86
C HIS A 68 10.37 -4.50 -10.23
N LEU A 69 9.69 -3.57 -9.57
CA LEU A 69 10.33 -2.41 -8.96
C LEU A 69 11.34 -2.85 -7.88
N VAL A 70 10.98 -3.77 -7.00
CA VAL A 70 11.89 -4.28 -5.95
C VAL A 70 13.05 -5.08 -6.56
N LEU A 71 12.80 -5.87 -7.62
CA LEU A 71 13.86 -6.57 -8.36
C LEU A 71 14.89 -5.58 -8.93
N TYR A 72 14.41 -4.54 -9.61
CA TYR A 72 15.27 -3.53 -10.20
C TYR A 72 15.96 -2.65 -9.15
N LEU A 73 15.31 -2.34 -8.03
CA LEU A 73 15.96 -1.71 -6.89
C LEU A 73 17.15 -2.56 -6.42
N GLY A 74 16.96 -3.87 -6.24
CA GLY A 74 18.02 -4.80 -5.88
C GLY A 74 19.16 -4.83 -6.89
N TYR A 75 18.82 -4.89 -8.18
CA TYR A 75 19.77 -4.84 -9.29
C TYR A 75 20.61 -3.55 -9.28
N LEU A 76 19.98 -2.38 -9.10
CA LEU A 76 20.66 -1.09 -9.07
C LEU A 76 21.52 -0.92 -7.80
N VAL A 77 21.02 -1.36 -6.64
CA VAL A 77 21.81 -1.42 -5.40
C VAL A 77 23.05 -2.32 -5.56
N GLY A 78 22.88 -3.42 -6.31
CA GLY A 78 23.94 -4.36 -6.67
C GLY A 78 25.01 -3.81 -7.61
N ARG A 79 24.82 -2.63 -8.22
CA ARG A 79 25.88 -1.95 -8.99
C ARG A 79 26.96 -1.31 -8.10
N HIS A 80 26.74 -1.26 -6.78
CA HIS A 80 27.71 -0.77 -5.79
C HIS A 80 28.21 0.68 -6.02
N GLU A 81 27.42 1.51 -6.68
CA GLU A 81 27.75 2.91 -6.93
C GLU A 81 28.01 3.70 -5.63
N PRO A 82 29.21 4.28 -5.44
CA PRO A 82 29.57 4.96 -4.20
C PRO A 82 28.66 6.14 -3.90
N GLY A 83 28.02 6.10 -2.73
CA GLY A 83 27.14 7.18 -2.26
C GLY A 83 25.83 7.33 -3.04
N ALA A 84 25.46 6.35 -3.88
CA ALA A 84 24.23 6.41 -4.65
C ALA A 84 22.99 6.52 -3.75
N ARG A 85 22.03 7.32 -4.21
CA ARG A 85 20.70 7.48 -3.61
C ARG A 85 19.66 6.87 -4.53
N PHE A 86 18.69 6.17 -3.95
CA PHE A 86 17.61 5.50 -4.65
C PHE A 86 16.29 6.08 -4.13
N VAL A 87 15.45 6.56 -5.03
CA VAL A 87 14.17 7.19 -4.70
C VAL A 87 13.08 6.43 -5.45
N ILE A 88 12.16 5.86 -4.69
CA ILE A 88 10.97 5.21 -5.22
C ILE A 88 9.85 6.25 -5.21
N VAL A 89 9.29 6.53 -6.38
CA VAL A 89 8.14 7.41 -6.55
C VAL A 89 6.90 6.54 -6.62
N ALA A 90 6.19 6.41 -5.50
CA ALA A 90 5.03 5.54 -5.40
C ALA A 90 4.06 5.99 -4.29
N ALA A 91 2.76 5.81 -4.54
CA ALA A 91 1.71 6.09 -3.56
C ALA A 91 1.67 5.05 -2.43
N ASP A 92 1.88 3.78 -2.78
CA ASP A 92 1.72 2.66 -1.86
C ASP A 92 2.96 2.48 -0.95
N GLY A 93 2.72 2.00 0.26
CA GLY A 93 3.74 1.59 1.23
C GLY A 93 4.21 0.13 1.06
N ASP A 94 3.72 -0.62 0.07
CA ASP A 94 4.12 -2.01 -0.18
C ASP A 94 5.65 -2.20 -0.37
N TYR A 95 6.38 -1.13 -0.72
CA TYR A 95 7.84 -1.11 -0.84
C TYR A 95 8.57 -0.92 0.49
N ASP A 96 7.89 -0.40 1.53
CA ASP A 96 8.51 0.04 2.78
C ASP A 96 9.34 -1.05 3.47
N PRO A 97 8.92 -2.34 3.51
CA PRO A 97 9.76 -3.41 4.05
C PRO A 97 11.11 -3.54 3.33
N ALA A 98 11.12 -3.43 1.99
CA ALA A 98 12.35 -3.50 1.19
C ALA A 98 13.24 -2.27 1.44
N ILE A 99 12.65 -1.08 1.57
CA ILE A 99 13.36 0.16 1.87
C ILE A 99 14.02 0.09 3.26
N VAL A 100 13.27 -0.34 4.28
CA VAL A 100 13.80 -0.52 5.65
C VAL A 100 14.95 -1.51 5.65
N HIS A 101 14.81 -2.63 4.94
CA HIS A 101 15.88 -3.61 4.82
C HIS A 101 17.12 -3.02 4.13
N ALA A 102 16.97 -2.33 3.00
CA ALA A 102 18.08 -1.72 2.27
C ALA A 102 18.80 -0.66 3.12
N ARG A 103 18.05 0.18 3.85
CA ARG A 103 18.60 1.15 4.80
C ARG A 103 19.40 0.49 5.92
N SER A 104 18.91 -0.63 6.47
CA SER A 104 19.64 -1.41 7.48
C SER A 104 21.00 -1.92 6.97
N LYS A 105 21.16 -2.05 5.65
CA LYS A 105 22.41 -2.42 4.98
C LYS A 105 23.24 -1.19 4.55
N GLY A 106 22.91 0.00 5.03
CA GLY A 106 23.63 1.24 4.74
C GLY A 106 23.32 1.85 3.37
N ARG A 107 22.26 1.41 2.68
CA ARG A 107 21.86 1.97 1.39
C ARG A 107 20.95 3.18 1.58
N ARG A 108 21.15 4.23 0.78
CA ARG A 108 20.33 5.46 0.80
C ARG A 108 19.10 5.26 -0.08
N VAL A 109 18.11 4.54 0.41
CA VAL A 109 16.84 4.31 -0.30
C VAL A 109 15.75 5.11 0.39
N GLU A 110 14.82 5.71 -0.34
CA GLU A 110 13.63 6.36 0.21
C GLU A 110 12.44 6.23 -0.73
N ARG A 111 11.24 6.43 -0.18
CA ARG A 111 10.01 6.56 -0.95
C ARG A 111 9.48 7.98 -0.83
N VAL A 112 9.03 8.51 -1.96
CA VAL A 112 8.29 9.76 -2.05
C VAL A 112 6.97 9.48 -2.74
N GLU A 113 5.90 10.05 -2.21
CA GLU A 113 4.58 9.90 -2.81
C GLU A 113 4.42 10.78 -4.06
N ASP A 114 4.97 11.99 -4.01
CA ASP A 114 4.90 12.95 -5.10
C ASP A 114 6.29 13.53 -5.37
N LEU A 115 6.65 13.56 -6.65
CA LEU A 115 7.93 14.10 -7.09
C LEU A 115 7.70 15.56 -7.47
N GLY A 116 7.69 16.44 -6.46
CA GLY A 116 7.73 17.89 -6.68
C GLY A 116 9.12 18.38 -7.10
N PRO A 117 9.36 19.70 -7.14
CA PRO A 117 10.68 20.23 -7.45
C PRO A 117 11.74 19.70 -6.49
N ALA A 118 12.93 19.39 -7.02
CA ALA A 118 14.01 18.79 -6.25
C ALA A 118 14.34 19.63 -5.00
N PRO A 119 14.40 19.02 -3.79
CA PRO A 119 14.81 19.73 -2.61
C PRO A 119 16.27 20.18 -2.80
N ALA A 120 16.53 21.48 -2.59
CA ALA A 120 17.90 21.99 -2.58
C ALA A 120 18.71 21.16 -1.57
N GLU A 121 19.81 20.54 -2.01
CA GLU A 121 20.63 19.65 -1.18
C GLU A 121 21.16 20.39 0.06
N ALA A 122 20.41 20.35 1.15
CA ALA A 122 20.89 20.74 2.45
C ALA A 122 21.87 19.66 2.91
N ARG A 123 23.15 20.02 2.99
CA ARG A 123 24.22 19.20 3.58
C ARG A 123 23.72 18.54 4.87
N SER A 124 23.72 17.21 4.87
CA SER A 124 23.36 16.35 5.98
C SER A 124 24.09 16.73 7.28
N LEU A 125 23.34 16.97 8.35
CA LEU A 125 23.78 16.81 9.75
C LEU A 125 23.12 15.55 10.31
N PRO A 126 23.83 14.67 11.03
CA PRO A 126 23.23 13.52 11.69
C PRO A 126 22.79 13.91 13.10
N ALA A 127 21.50 13.78 13.43
CA ALA A 127 21.06 13.55 14.82
C ALA A 127 19.57 13.20 14.95
N ARG A 128 19.33 11.97 15.45
CA ARG A 128 18.50 11.66 16.62
C ARG A 128 16.98 11.84 16.49
N GLN A 129 16.30 10.76 16.11
CA GLN A 129 14.88 10.58 16.43
C GLN A 129 14.74 10.03 17.86
N THR A 130 14.31 10.88 18.78
CA THR A 130 13.56 10.49 19.98
C THR A 130 12.06 10.64 19.69
N PRO A 131 11.18 9.73 20.16
CA PRO A 131 9.75 9.79 19.86
C PRO A 131 9.06 10.80 20.79
N SER A 132 8.30 11.74 20.22
CA SER A 132 7.42 12.65 20.97
C SER A 132 5.96 12.25 20.77
N LEU A 133 5.34 11.71 21.81
CA LEU A 133 3.88 11.63 21.97
C LEU A 133 3.30 13.03 22.21
N PRO A 134 2.05 13.31 21.78
CA PRO A 134 1.23 14.36 22.42
C PRO A 134 0.13 13.79 23.34
N PRO A 135 -0.25 14.55 24.39
CA PRO A 135 -1.11 14.09 25.48
C PRO A 135 -2.61 14.25 25.21
N LYS A 136 -3.38 13.50 26.00
CA LYS A 136 -4.84 13.41 26.07
C LYS A 136 -5.37 14.49 27.04
N ILE A 137 -6.31 15.35 26.63
CA ILE A 137 -7.24 16.05 27.56
C ILE A 137 -8.66 15.96 26.99
N ALA A 138 -9.54 15.46 27.85
CA ALA A 138 -10.98 15.21 27.71
C ALA A 138 -11.78 16.53 27.73
N ALA A 139 -12.76 16.72 26.84
CA ALA A 139 -14.18 16.37 26.94
C ALA A 139 -15.10 17.54 27.36
N ASP A 140 -16.11 17.73 26.48
CA ASP A 140 -17.53 17.94 26.78
C ASP A 140 -18.15 19.35 26.66
N ARG A 141 -18.91 19.57 25.57
CA ARG A 141 -20.34 19.94 25.65
C ARG A 141 -21.04 19.85 24.29
N LEU A 142 -22.05 18.99 24.26
CA LEU A 142 -23.01 18.73 23.19
C LEU A 142 -24.00 19.89 22.93
N ALA A 143 -24.53 19.85 21.70
CA ALA A 143 -25.83 20.34 21.21
C ALA A 143 -25.96 21.83 20.82
N ALA A 144 -25.98 22.11 19.51
CA ALA A 144 -27.23 22.25 18.74
C ALA A 144 -26.99 22.70 17.29
N ALA A 145 -27.78 22.11 16.38
CA ALA A 145 -28.20 22.62 15.07
C ALA A 145 -27.20 22.59 13.88
N SER A 146 -27.16 21.40 13.26
CA SER A 146 -27.71 21.15 11.92
C SER A 146 -27.50 22.17 10.79
N ILE A 147 -27.11 21.59 9.64
CA ILE A 147 -27.08 22.12 8.27
C ILE A 147 -25.74 22.78 7.88
N ARG A 148 -24.81 21.94 7.45
CA ARG A 148 -24.04 22.05 6.18
C ARG A 148 -22.94 21.00 6.19
N LEU A 149 -23.18 19.89 5.50
CA LEU A 149 -22.39 19.41 4.36
C LEU A 149 -22.83 17.98 4.02
N ALA A 150 -23.86 17.86 3.21
CA ALA A 150 -24.04 16.66 2.41
C ALA A 150 -22.87 16.59 1.40
N ALA A 151 -22.46 15.35 1.12
CA ALA A 151 -21.63 14.91 0.00
C ALA A 151 -20.10 15.11 0.12
N ARG A 152 -19.44 14.18 0.83
CA ARG A 152 -18.21 13.54 0.33
C ARG A 152 -18.24 12.06 0.69
N ASN A 153 -18.63 11.27 -0.30
CA ASN A 153 -18.90 9.84 -0.25
C ASN A 153 -17.58 9.06 -0.22
N LYS A 154 -17.02 8.77 0.95
CA LYS A 154 -16.07 7.65 1.14
C LYS A 154 -16.89 6.48 1.68
N LYS A 155 -17.20 5.50 0.82
CA LYS A 155 -17.90 4.27 1.21
C LYS A 155 -17.05 3.47 2.20
N SER A 156 -17.18 3.75 3.50
CA SER A 156 -16.82 2.77 4.53
C SER A 156 -17.82 1.62 4.36
N LYS A 157 -17.34 0.45 3.93
CA LYS A 157 -18.19 -0.72 3.74
C LYS A 157 -18.88 -1.03 5.07
N SER A 158 -20.21 -1.15 5.06
CA SER A 158 -20.98 -1.46 6.26
C SER A 158 -20.71 -2.89 6.74
N VAL A 159 -20.99 -3.16 8.02
CA VAL A 159 -20.87 -4.49 8.64
C VAL A 159 -21.65 -5.54 7.83
N ASP A 160 -22.85 -5.19 7.33
CA ASP A 160 -23.70 -6.08 6.54
C ASP A 160 -23.14 -6.36 5.13
N GLN A 161 -22.49 -5.37 4.52
CA GLN A 161 -21.83 -5.54 3.22
C GLN A 161 -20.66 -6.53 3.34
N ILE A 162 -19.86 -6.39 4.40
CA ILE A 162 -18.71 -7.25 4.65
C ILE A 162 -19.17 -8.66 5.05
N TYR A 163 -20.27 -8.80 5.79
CA TYR A 163 -20.90 -10.08 6.10
C TYR A 163 -21.24 -10.88 4.84
N LEU A 164 -21.92 -10.26 3.86
CA LEU A 164 -22.27 -10.93 2.60
C LEU A 164 -21.05 -11.26 1.75
N GLU A 165 -20.06 -10.36 1.70
CA GLU A 165 -18.79 -10.61 1.00
C GLU A 165 -18.02 -11.81 1.60
N ILE A 166 -18.02 -11.96 2.93
CA ILE A 166 -17.36 -13.09 3.61
C ILE A 166 -18.06 -14.41 3.34
N LEU A 167 -19.40 -14.43 3.31
CA LEU A 167 -20.15 -15.64 2.99
C LEU A 167 -19.85 -16.13 1.56
N LYS A 168 -19.74 -15.19 0.61
CA LYS A 168 -19.33 -15.52 -0.77
C LYS A 168 -17.88 -16.02 -0.82
N ASP A 169 -16.98 -15.40 -0.06
CA ASP A 169 -15.57 -15.80 0.03
C ASP A 169 -15.38 -17.20 0.64
N PHE A 170 -16.23 -17.61 1.59
CA PHE A 170 -16.20 -18.97 2.14
C PHE A 170 -16.53 -20.04 1.09
N ALA A 171 -17.34 -19.70 0.08
CA ALA A 171 -17.65 -20.57 -1.03
C ALA A 171 -16.52 -20.63 -2.07
N GLU A 172 -15.81 -19.53 -2.31
CA GLU A 172 -14.79 -19.41 -3.37
C GLU A 172 -13.35 -19.73 -2.89
N ALA A 173 -12.95 -19.22 -1.72
CA ALA A 173 -11.57 -19.28 -1.21
C ALA A 173 -11.38 -20.29 -0.06
N GLY A 174 -12.45 -21.00 0.32
CA GLY A 174 -12.45 -21.99 1.39
C GLY A 174 -12.53 -21.38 2.80
N LYS A 175 -12.99 -22.23 3.73
CA LYS A 175 -13.34 -21.86 5.11
C LYS A 175 -12.09 -21.87 6.03
N PRO A 176 -11.70 -20.75 6.66
CA PRO A 176 -10.48 -20.70 7.49
C PRO A 176 -10.62 -21.50 8.80
N LYS A 177 -9.70 -22.45 9.06
CA LYS A 177 -9.82 -23.43 10.16
C LYS A 177 -9.61 -22.87 11.59
N THR A 178 -9.08 -21.66 11.74
CA THR A 178 -8.75 -21.07 13.05
C THR A 178 -9.38 -19.69 13.24
N LEU A 179 -9.68 -19.35 14.49
CA LEU A 179 -10.33 -18.09 14.85
C LEU A 179 -9.46 -16.87 14.49
N THR A 180 -8.15 -16.96 14.76
CA THR A 180 -7.18 -15.91 14.43
C THR A 180 -7.06 -15.67 12.92
N SER A 181 -7.19 -16.72 12.08
CA SER A 181 -7.18 -16.56 10.62
C SER A 181 -8.47 -15.92 10.11
N LEU A 182 -9.60 -16.23 10.74
CA LEU A 182 -10.88 -15.60 10.41
C LEU A 182 -10.89 -14.11 10.81
N GLU A 183 -10.40 -13.77 12.01
CA GLU A 183 -10.28 -12.38 12.48
C GLU A 183 -9.38 -11.54 11.57
N LYS A 184 -8.19 -12.05 11.23
CA LYS A 184 -7.27 -11.37 10.30
C LYS A 184 -7.91 -11.19 8.92
N ARG A 185 -8.67 -12.17 8.44
CA ARG A 185 -9.36 -12.10 7.15
C ARG A 185 -10.48 -11.06 7.16
N ILE A 186 -11.25 -10.97 8.24
CA ILE A 186 -12.28 -9.94 8.43
C ILE A 186 -11.63 -8.55 8.54
N GLN A 187 -10.56 -8.43 9.33
CA GLN A 187 -9.81 -7.20 9.52
C GLN A 187 -9.26 -6.64 8.20
N TRP A 188 -8.70 -7.51 7.36
CA TRP A 188 -8.22 -7.13 6.02
C TRP A 188 -9.30 -6.54 5.12
N ARG A 189 -10.59 -6.83 5.35
CA ARG A 189 -11.72 -6.26 4.60
C ARG A 189 -12.14 -4.87 5.08
N PHE A 190 -11.77 -4.50 6.31
CA PHE A 190 -12.00 -3.16 6.86
C PHE A 190 -10.88 -2.16 6.52
N GLY A 191 -9.73 -2.64 6.05
CA GLY A 191 -8.59 -1.81 5.65
C GLY A 191 -7.52 -1.66 6.75
N PRO A 192 -6.54 -0.75 6.57
CA PRO A 192 -5.35 -0.64 7.42
C PRO A 192 -5.64 -0.13 8.84
N ASP A 193 -6.82 0.44 9.09
CA ASP A 193 -7.22 0.89 10.42
C ASP A 193 -7.83 -0.27 11.22
N PRO A 194 -7.16 -0.78 12.28
CA PRO A 194 -7.73 -1.81 13.12
C PRO A 194 -8.95 -1.23 13.83
N THR A 195 -10.15 -1.69 13.47
CA THR A 195 -11.37 -1.44 14.25
C THR A 195 -11.82 -2.75 14.90
N PRO A 196 -11.26 -3.15 16.05
CA PRO A 196 -11.61 -4.39 16.73
C PRO A 196 -13.11 -4.53 16.98
N GLU A 197 -13.81 -3.42 17.23
CA GLU A 197 -15.26 -3.38 17.44
C GLU A 197 -16.06 -3.80 16.20
N LYS A 198 -15.62 -3.41 15.00
CA LYS A 198 -16.30 -3.79 13.74
C LYS A 198 -16.03 -5.25 13.39
N VAL A 199 -14.81 -5.73 13.65
CA VAL A 199 -14.45 -7.15 13.49
C VAL A 199 -15.29 -8.02 14.43
N ALA A 200 -15.42 -7.62 15.70
CA ALA A 200 -16.28 -8.30 16.67
C ALA A 200 -17.77 -8.28 16.24
N GLY A 201 -18.24 -7.18 15.67
CA GLY A 201 -19.60 -7.07 15.12
C GLY A 201 -19.88 -8.06 13.98
N VAL A 202 -18.94 -8.21 13.04
CA VAL A 202 -19.05 -9.19 11.94
C VAL A 202 -18.99 -10.63 12.46
N MET A 203 -18.09 -10.90 13.43
CA MET A 203 -18.00 -12.22 14.07
C MET A 203 -19.31 -12.58 14.78
N ALA A 204 -19.89 -11.64 15.55
CA ALA A 204 -21.17 -11.83 16.21
C ALA A 204 -22.31 -12.05 15.19
N ALA A 205 -22.27 -11.38 14.04
CA ALA A 205 -23.23 -11.58 12.95
C ALA A 205 -23.09 -12.97 12.31
N LEU A 206 -21.87 -13.47 12.09
CA LEU A 206 -21.60 -14.82 11.55
C LEU A 206 -22.05 -15.93 12.51
N VAL A 207 -21.87 -15.73 13.82
CA VAL A 207 -22.36 -16.66 14.85
C VAL A 207 -23.89 -16.62 14.93
N ARG A 208 -24.48 -15.43 14.94
CA ARG A 208 -25.94 -15.24 14.99
C ARG A 208 -26.64 -15.78 13.73
N GLY A 209 -25.99 -15.62 12.58
CA GLY A 209 -26.43 -16.18 11.29
C GLY A 209 -26.24 -17.69 11.16
N GLY A 210 -25.62 -18.34 12.16
CA GLY A 210 -25.43 -19.79 12.19
C GLY A 210 -24.42 -20.33 11.18
N ALA A 211 -23.64 -19.45 10.53
CA ALA A 211 -22.63 -19.79 9.55
C ALA A 211 -21.35 -20.36 10.19
N ILE A 212 -21.06 -19.94 11.43
CA ILE A 212 -19.93 -20.43 12.22
C ILE A 212 -20.36 -20.75 13.66
N LYS A 213 -19.73 -21.77 14.25
CA LYS A 213 -19.69 -22.01 15.70
C LYS A 213 -18.26 -21.85 16.17
N ILE A 214 -18.09 -21.23 17.33
CA ILE A 214 -16.80 -21.06 17.98
C ILE A 214 -16.74 -22.07 19.12
N ALA A 215 -15.81 -23.02 19.06
CA ALA A 215 -15.55 -24.01 20.10
C ALA A 215 -14.04 -24.03 20.39
N GLU A 216 -13.65 -23.77 21.65
CA GLU A 216 -12.27 -23.86 22.16
C GLU A 216 -11.17 -23.29 21.22
N GLY A 217 -11.39 -22.10 20.65
CA GLY A 217 -10.41 -21.43 19.78
C GLY A 217 -10.35 -21.91 18.32
N ALA A 218 -11.16 -22.91 17.97
CA ALA A 218 -11.40 -23.36 16.60
C ALA A 218 -12.72 -22.80 16.04
N VAL A 219 -12.76 -22.62 14.72
CA VAL A 219 -13.97 -22.21 14.01
C VAL A 219 -14.54 -23.42 13.29
N GLU A 220 -15.69 -23.88 13.76
CA GLU A 220 -16.46 -24.90 13.08
C GLU A 220 -17.46 -24.25 12.14
N TYR A 221 -17.39 -24.62 10.87
CA TYR A 221 -18.35 -24.17 9.88
C TYR A 221 -19.41 -25.22 9.77
N ARG A 222 -20.67 -24.82 9.92
CA ARG A 222 -21.77 -25.73 9.61
C ARG A 222 -21.77 -25.94 8.10
N GLU A 223 -21.57 -27.18 7.66
CA GLU A 223 -21.86 -27.59 6.29
C GLU A 223 -23.34 -27.28 6.03
N LEU A 224 -23.63 -26.32 5.16
CA LEU A 224 -24.93 -26.22 4.50
C LEU A 224 -24.99 -27.31 3.42
N GLY A 225 -24.97 -28.56 3.88
CA GLY A 225 -25.22 -29.75 3.08
C GLY A 225 -26.58 -30.31 3.48
N ALA A 226 -27.56 -30.10 2.60
CA ALA A 226 -28.77 -30.89 2.40
C ALA A 226 -29.41 -31.58 3.61
N GLU A 227 -30.53 -31.04 4.11
CA GLU A 227 -31.66 -31.85 4.56
C GLU A 227 -32.95 -31.02 4.54
N ARG A 228 -33.63 -31.03 3.39
CA ARG A 228 -35.09 -31.09 3.34
C ARG A 228 -35.44 -32.36 2.58
N GLN A 229 -35.34 -33.50 3.27
CA GLN A 229 -36.34 -34.54 3.15
C GLN A 229 -37.21 -34.42 4.40
N VAL A 230 -38.43 -33.94 4.25
CA VAL A 230 -39.71 -34.67 4.42
C VAL A 230 -40.78 -33.80 3.74
#